data_AF-A0A6P3V2Z0-F1
#
_entry.id   AF-A0A6P3V2Z0-F1
#
_cell.length_a   1.000
_cell.length_b   1.000
_cell.length_c   1.000
_cell.angle_alpha   90.00
_cell.angle_beta   90.00
_cell.angle_gamma   90.00
#
_symmetry.space_group_name_H-M   'P 1'
#
loop_
_entity.id
_entity.type
_entity.pdbx_description
1 polymer ?
#
loop_
_entity_poly.entity_id
_entity_poly.type
_entity_poly.pdbx_seq_one_letter_code
_entity_poly.pdbx_strand_id
1 'polypeptide(L)'
;MFVNIGSMNIEPLRVYAGLLMTSLNSAGVHITLLKLSGDDKSFFLGCLDAPTVAPKWPGCVYSISTENARKVVQDPVVRTVETIGMEITLELQNLLKQCLKSACESIIQKETHLNDLDRGCGDGDTGSTLNRLATGILGNLDKFQFSHPSSVFTELAHIAEEEMGGTSGALYCLFFTSITTELVSISEKEGWLQIWARTFRSGLNCLIKYGKAKPGDRSMLSRGRRIKYMCILCCTITKLYCTVIRIYRYTFYTF
;
A
#
# COMPACT_ATOMS: atom_id res chain seq x y z
N MET A 1 7.78 -18.10 2.36
CA MET A 1 8.69 -17.03 1.87
C MET A 1 9.64 -17.54 0.78
N PHE A 2 10.32 -18.69 0.95
CA PHE A 2 11.15 -19.31 -0.10
C PHE A 2 10.42 -19.76 -1.38
N VAL A 3 9.10 -19.71 -1.38
CA VAL A 3 8.22 -20.36 -2.36
C VAL A 3 7.89 -19.47 -3.57
N ASN A 4 7.88 -18.14 -3.41
CA ASN A 4 7.53 -17.21 -4.50
C ASN A 4 8.68 -16.99 -5.50
N ILE A 5 9.92 -17.29 -5.10
CA ILE A 5 11.10 -17.11 -5.96
C ILE A 5 11.12 -18.17 -7.09
N GLY A 6 10.68 -19.39 -6.80
CA GLY A 6 10.59 -20.47 -7.80
C GLY A 6 9.55 -20.21 -8.90
N SER A 7 8.42 -19.57 -8.58
CA SER A 7 7.41 -19.15 -9.58
C SER A 7 7.88 -18.00 -10.47
N MET A 8 8.90 -17.25 -10.03
CA MET A 8 9.53 -16.17 -10.80
C MET A 8 10.71 -16.67 -11.67
N ASN A 9 10.86 -17.99 -11.84
CA ASN A 9 11.98 -18.64 -12.54
C ASN A 9 13.37 -18.28 -11.94
N ILE A 10 13.42 -18.06 -10.62
CA ILE A 10 14.65 -17.80 -9.89
C ILE A 10 15.00 -19.06 -9.10
N GLU A 11 16.19 -19.60 -9.34
CA GLU A 11 16.71 -20.78 -8.64
C GLU A 11 17.56 -20.34 -7.43
N PRO A 12 17.16 -20.67 -6.19
CA PRO A 12 17.97 -20.38 -5.01
C PRO A 12 19.15 -21.35 -4.95
N LEU A 13 20.37 -20.81 -5.12
CA LEU A 13 21.62 -21.58 -5.10
C LEU A 13 22.24 -21.68 -3.70
N ARG A 14 22.05 -20.65 -2.89
CA ARG A 14 22.48 -20.60 -1.48
C ARG A 14 21.42 -19.89 -0.65
N VAL A 15 21.08 -20.45 0.50
CA VAL A 15 20.07 -19.92 1.41
C VAL A 15 20.63 -19.84 2.82
N TYR A 16 20.83 -18.63 3.33
CA TYR A 16 21.21 -18.42 4.73
C TYR A 16 19.97 -18.08 5.55
N ALA A 17 19.78 -18.76 6.68
CA ALA A 17 18.77 -18.38 7.65
C ALA A 17 19.35 -18.41 9.06
N GLY A 18 19.20 -17.30 9.79
CA GLY A 18 19.66 -17.17 11.16
C GLY A 18 19.69 -15.72 11.63
N LEU A 19 20.24 -15.50 12.83
CA LEU A 19 20.38 -14.18 13.45
C LEU A 19 21.64 -13.47 12.92
N LEU A 20 21.59 -12.99 11.68
CA LEU A 20 22.73 -12.35 11.00
C LEU A 20 22.84 -10.85 11.36
N MET A 21 21.74 -10.12 11.15
CA MET A 21 21.64 -8.70 11.48
C MET A 21 20.38 -8.48 12.29
N THR A 22 20.54 -8.27 13.60
CA THR A 22 19.43 -8.03 14.53
C THR A 22 19.30 -6.55 14.83
N SER A 23 18.05 -6.09 15.06
CA SER A 23 17.77 -4.72 15.50
C SER A 23 17.18 -4.75 16.91
N LEU A 24 18.05 -4.94 17.91
CA LEU A 24 17.67 -5.02 19.33
C LEU A 24 16.47 -5.97 19.54
N ASN A 25 15.35 -5.45 20.05
CA ASN A 25 14.11 -6.19 20.37
C ASN A 25 13.04 -6.08 19.27
N SER A 26 13.40 -5.72 18.04
CA SER A 26 12.43 -5.66 16.93
C SER A 26 11.98 -7.07 16.54
N ALA A 27 10.68 -7.32 16.56
CA ALA A 27 10.08 -8.53 15.99
C ALA A 27 9.94 -8.35 14.47
N GLY A 28 11.03 -8.58 13.73
CA GLY A 28 11.08 -8.44 12.28
C GLY A 28 11.96 -9.50 11.62
N VAL A 29 11.74 -9.71 10.33
CA VAL A 29 12.58 -10.55 9.47
C VAL A 29 13.17 -9.70 8.35
N HIS A 30 14.43 -9.94 8.02
CA HIS A 30 15.11 -9.31 6.89
C HIS A 30 15.35 -10.35 5.82
N ILE A 31 14.99 -10.03 4.58
CA ILE A 31 15.23 -10.88 3.42
C ILE A 31 16.17 -10.10 2.51
N THR A 32 17.29 -10.69 2.16
CA THR A 32 18.23 -10.13 1.19
C THR A 32 18.34 -11.11 0.03
N LEU A 33 18.22 -10.59 -1.19
CA LEU A 33 18.35 -11.37 -2.43
C LEU A 33 19.59 -10.89 -3.17
N LEU A 34 20.55 -11.80 -3.38
CA LEU A 34 21.72 -11.56 -4.21
C LEU A 34 21.50 -12.26 -5.56
N LYS A 35 21.36 -11.47 -6.63
CA LYS A 35 21.29 -12.01 -7.99
C LYS A 35 22.69 -12.41 -8.44
N LEU A 36 22.85 -13.67 -8.84
CA LEU A 36 24.07 -14.20 -9.42
C LEU A 36 23.91 -14.29 -10.94
N SER A 37 24.58 -13.40 -11.67
CA SER A 37 24.62 -13.41 -13.15
C SER A 37 25.61 -14.49 -13.64
N GLY A 38 25.36 -15.04 -14.84
CA GLY A 38 26.00 -16.27 -15.34
C GLY A 38 27.52 -16.36 -15.15
N ASP A 39 28.27 -15.33 -15.55
CA ASP A 39 29.74 -15.37 -15.55
C ASP A 39 30.36 -15.26 -14.14
N ASP A 40 29.69 -14.56 -13.22
CA ASP A 40 30.21 -14.31 -11.86
C ASP A 40 29.65 -15.30 -10.81
N LYS A 41 28.73 -16.19 -11.20
CA LYS A 41 28.04 -17.10 -10.28
C LYS A 41 29.03 -17.93 -9.44
N SER A 42 30.01 -18.55 -10.10
CA SER A 42 31.03 -19.37 -9.44
C SER A 42 31.95 -18.54 -8.55
N PHE A 43 32.31 -17.33 -8.99
CA PHE A 43 33.14 -16.40 -8.23
C PHE A 43 32.46 -15.98 -6.92
N PHE A 44 31.22 -15.48 -6.99
CA PHE A 44 30.49 -15.04 -5.81
C PHE A 44 30.19 -16.20 -4.84
N LEU A 45 29.84 -17.38 -5.35
CA LEU A 45 29.68 -18.56 -4.49
C LEU A 45 31.02 -18.92 -3.82
N GLY A 46 32.12 -18.92 -4.56
CA GLY A 46 33.46 -19.12 -3.99
C GLY A 46 33.78 -18.12 -2.87
N CYS A 47 33.48 -16.83 -3.07
CA CYS A 47 33.69 -15.80 -2.05
C CYS A 47 32.81 -15.99 -0.81
N LEU A 48 31.56 -16.39 -1.00
CA LEU A 48 30.60 -16.65 0.10
C LEU A 48 30.97 -17.89 0.93
N ASP A 49 31.64 -18.85 0.30
CA ASP A 49 32.05 -20.14 0.86
C ASP A 49 33.45 -20.08 1.48
N ALA A 50 34.25 -19.08 1.12
CA ALA A 50 35.62 -18.93 1.55
C ALA A 50 35.74 -18.85 3.09
N PRO A 51 36.73 -19.54 3.69
CA PRO A 51 37.05 -19.38 5.09
C PRO A 51 37.37 -17.93 5.41
N THR A 52 36.84 -17.44 6.53
CA THR A 52 37.07 -16.07 6.98
C THR A 52 37.16 -16.02 8.51
N VAL A 53 37.90 -15.03 9.00
CA VAL A 53 37.99 -14.67 10.42
C VAL A 53 36.96 -13.60 10.81
N ALA A 54 36.11 -13.18 9.86
CA ALA A 54 35.09 -12.17 10.10
C ALA A 54 34.12 -12.65 11.20
N PRO A 55 33.96 -11.89 12.31
CA PRO A 55 33.11 -12.31 13.40
C PRO A 55 31.66 -12.42 12.93
N LYS A 56 31.03 -13.56 13.26
CA LYS A 56 29.63 -13.90 12.92
C LYS A 56 29.32 -14.07 11.43
N TRP A 57 30.31 -14.12 10.53
CA TRP A 57 30.02 -14.60 9.17
C TRP A 57 29.65 -16.09 9.23
N PRO A 58 28.46 -16.49 8.76
CA PRO A 58 27.98 -17.85 8.95
C PRO A 58 28.67 -18.88 8.04
N GLY A 59 29.31 -18.44 6.95
CA GLY A 59 29.84 -19.33 5.92
C GLY A 59 28.81 -20.35 5.43
N CYS A 60 29.26 -21.56 5.06
CA CYS A 60 28.39 -22.67 4.66
C CYS A 60 27.49 -23.21 5.78
N VAL A 61 27.78 -22.92 7.05
CA VAL A 61 27.14 -23.56 8.21
C VAL A 61 25.66 -23.17 8.35
N TYR A 62 25.27 -21.97 7.89
CA TYR A 62 23.87 -21.53 7.90
C TYR A 62 23.19 -21.78 6.55
N SER A 63 23.90 -22.40 5.60
CA SER A 63 23.29 -22.76 4.32
C SER A 63 22.32 -23.91 4.55
N ILE A 64 21.03 -23.66 4.34
CA ILE A 64 20.00 -24.69 4.44
C ILE A 64 19.80 -25.32 3.06
N SER A 65 19.84 -26.65 2.99
CA SER A 65 19.55 -27.37 1.75
C SER A 65 18.11 -27.10 1.29
N THR A 66 17.97 -26.79 0.01
CA THR A 66 16.67 -26.63 -0.67
C THR A 66 16.13 -27.94 -1.24
N GLU A 67 16.91 -29.03 -1.21
CA GLU A 67 16.58 -30.33 -1.82
C GLU A 67 15.29 -30.95 -1.27
N ASN A 68 15.01 -30.73 0.02
CA ASN A 68 13.81 -31.22 0.71
C ASN A 68 12.84 -30.11 1.11
N ALA A 69 12.99 -28.90 0.54
CA ALA A 69 12.08 -27.82 0.83
C ALA A 69 10.68 -28.21 0.35
N ARG A 70 9.72 -28.32 1.28
CA ARG A 70 8.32 -28.52 0.92
C ARG A 70 7.90 -27.38 -0.01
N LYS A 71 7.53 -27.72 -1.25
CA LYS A 71 6.81 -26.81 -2.12
C LYS A 71 5.49 -26.50 -1.42
N VAL A 72 5.41 -25.35 -0.76
CA VAL A 72 4.12 -24.81 -0.37
C VAL A 72 3.46 -24.46 -1.69
N VAL A 73 2.49 -25.25 -2.12
CA VAL A 73 1.60 -24.82 -3.20
C VAL A 73 0.84 -23.64 -2.60
N GLN A 74 1.20 -22.43 -3.00
CA GLN A 74 0.27 -21.33 -2.81
C GLN A 74 -0.83 -21.62 -3.81
N ASP A 75 -2.02 -21.96 -3.30
CA ASP A 75 -3.20 -21.82 -4.13
C ASP A 75 -3.17 -20.40 -4.68
N PRO A 76 -3.40 -20.21 -6.00
CA PRO A 76 -3.54 -18.87 -6.53
C PRO A 76 -4.60 -18.19 -5.66
N VAL A 77 -4.20 -17.17 -4.93
CA VAL A 77 -5.13 -16.38 -4.14
C VAL A 77 -5.95 -15.61 -5.17
N VAL A 78 -7.02 -16.23 -5.64
CA VAL A 78 -8.03 -15.55 -6.45
C VAL A 78 -8.71 -14.59 -5.49
N ARG A 79 -8.24 -13.35 -5.49
CA ARG A 79 -8.82 -12.27 -4.71
C ARG A 79 -10.17 -11.94 -5.34
N THR A 80 -11.23 -12.58 -4.87
CA THR A 80 -12.60 -12.23 -5.26
C THR A 80 -13.06 -11.07 -4.40
N VAL A 81 -13.38 -9.94 -5.03
CA VAL A 81 -14.01 -8.82 -4.33
C VAL A 81 -15.51 -9.09 -4.22
N GLU A 82 -15.96 -9.33 -3.00
CA GLU A 82 -17.36 -9.54 -2.69
C GLU A 82 -18.12 -8.20 -2.64
N THR A 83 -19.36 -8.21 -3.11
CA THR A 83 -20.31 -7.09 -2.98
C THR A 83 -21.08 -7.20 -1.67
N ILE A 84 -20.54 -6.59 -0.62
CA ILE A 84 -21.11 -6.63 0.74
C ILE A 84 -21.37 -5.22 1.24
N GLY A 85 -22.49 -5.00 1.90
CA GLY A 85 -22.83 -3.72 2.55
C GLY A 85 -23.91 -2.99 1.79
N MET A 86 -23.94 -1.67 1.90
CA MET A 86 -24.99 -0.86 1.27
C MET A 86 -24.82 -0.77 -0.24
N GLU A 87 -25.93 -0.95 -0.96
CA GLU A 87 -26.01 -0.68 -2.38
C GLU A 87 -26.33 0.80 -2.63
N ILE A 88 -25.75 1.38 -3.68
CA ILE A 88 -25.96 2.77 -4.07
C ILE A 88 -26.62 2.91 -5.44
N THR A 89 -27.39 3.98 -5.61
CA THR A 89 -28.09 4.28 -6.88
C THR A 89 -27.10 4.51 -8.02
N LEU A 90 -27.52 4.26 -9.26
CA LEU A 90 -26.69 4.45 -10.46
C LEU A 90 -26.09 5.87 -10.55
N GLU A 91 -26.84 6.88 -10.11
CA GLU A 91 -26.35 8.26 -10.03
C GLU A 91 -25.13 8.38 -9.09
N LEU A 92 -25.24 7.81 -7.90
CA LEU A 92 -24.15 7.80 -6.92
C LEU A 92 -22.96 6.95 -7.38
N GLN A 93 -23.21 5.85 -8.12
CA GLN A 93 -22.14 5.03 -8.73
C GLN A 93 -21.32 5.86 -9.72
N ASN A 94 -22.01 6.57 -10.63
CA ASN A 94 -21.37 7.45 -11.61
C ASN A 94 -20.58 8.57 -10.93
N LEU A 95 -21.15 9.15 -9.88
CA LEU A 95 -20.51 10.19 -9.09
C LEU A 95 -19.24 9.68 -8.40
N LEU A 96 -19.28 8.49 -7.80
CA LEU A 96 -18.13 7.86 -7.17
C LEU A 96 -17.03 7.57 -8.20
N LYS A 97 -17.38 7.02 -9.37
CA LYS A 97 -16.46 6.77 -10.48
C LYS A 97 -15.79 8.06 -10.96
N GLN A 98 -16.56 9.14 -11.15
CA GLN A 98 -16.02 10.45 -11.55
C GLN A 98 -15.10 11.05 -10.48
N CYS A 99 -15.48 10.98 -9.21
CA CYS A 99 -14.65 11.46 -8.11
C CYS A 99 -13.32 10.71 -8.04
N LEU A 100 -13.35 9.38 -8.18
CA LEU A 100 -12.15 8.56 -8.16
C LEU A 100 -11.24 8.88 -9.34
N LYS A 101 -11.81 9.00 -10.56
CA LYS A 101 -11.07 9.40 -11.76
C LYS A 101 -10.39 10.76 -11.59
N SER A 102 -11.14 11.77 -11.14
CA SER A 102 -10.63 13.13 -10.93
C SER A 102 -9.53 13.19 -9.87
N ALA A 103 -9.65 12.38 -8.80
CA ALA A 103 -8.61 12.28 -7.78
C ALA A 103 -7.32 11.68 -8.34
N CYS A 104 -7.41 10.61 -9.13
CA CYS A 104 -6.27 9.97 -9.78
C CYS A 104 -5.56 10.92 -10.77
N GLU A 105 -6.32 11.59 -11.64
CA GLU A 105 -5.77 12.59 -12.58
C GLU A 105 -5.08 13.74 -11.84
N SER A 106 -5.66 14.21 -10.73
CA SER A 106 -5.04 15.24 -9.88
C SER A 106 -3.73 14.79 -9.23
N ILE A 107 -3.60 13.50 -8.89
CA ILE A 107 -2.35 12.94 -8.33
C ILE A 107 -1.28 12.90 -9.40
N ILE A 108 -1.61 12.36 -10.58
CA ILE A 108 -0.69 12.23 -11.72
C ILE A 108 -0.15 13.61 -12.12
N GLN A 109 -1.01 14.62 -12.25
CA GLN A 109 -0.60 15.99 -12.57
C GLN A 109 0.35 16.62 -11.55
N LYS A 110 0.32 16.14 -10.29
CA LYS A 110 1.12 16.67 -9.20
C LYS A 110 2.37 15.85 -8.89
N GLU A 111 2.64 14.78 -9.63
CA GLU A 111 3.76 13.87 -9.39
C GLU A 111 5.08 14.61 -9.11
N THR A 112 5.52 15.46 -10.05
CA THR A 112 6.78 16.19 -9.92
C THR A 112 6.81 17.05 -8.67
N HIS A 113 5.73 17.77 -8.40
CA HIS A 113 5.62 18.61 -7.20
C HIS A 113 5.68 17.79 -5.90
N LEU A 114 5.06 16.61 -5.89
CA LEU A 114 5.08 15.72 -4.73
C LEU A 114 6.48 15.12 -4.49
N ASN A 115 7.18 14.73 -5.56
CA ASN A 115 8.57 14.29 -5.50
C ASN A 115 9.49 15.42 -5.00
N ASP A 116 9.30 16.64 -5.47
CA ASP A 116 10.09 17.80 -5.04
C ASP A 116 9.92 18.11 -3.55
N LEU A 117 8.69 17.97 -3.02
CA LEU A 117 8.43 18.11 -1.58
C LEU A 117 9.11 17.01 -0.77
N ASP A 118 9.12 15.78 -1.28
CA ASP A 118 9.68 14.62 -0.62
C ASP A 118 11.22 14.65 -0.60
N ARG A 119 11.88 15.14 -1.66
CA ARG A 119 13.35 15.33 -1.70
C ARG A 119 13.91 16.17 -0.55
N GLY A 120 13.09 17.00 0.09
CA GLY A 120 13.52 17.81 1.22
C GLY A 120 13.89 16.98 2.46
N CYS A 121 13.29 15.79 2.65
CA CYS A 121 13.49 14.94 3.84
C CYS A 121 13.41 13.43 3.56
N GLY A 122 13.21 13.01 2.32
CA GLY A 122 13.05 11.63 1.86
C GLY A 122 13.90 11.34 0.61
N ASP A 123 13.57 10.27 -0.09
CA ASP A 123 14.24 9.84 -1.33
C ASP A 123 13.64 10.47 -2.60
N GLY A 124 12.53 11.20 -2.48
CA GLY A 124 11.95 11.95 -3.57
C GLY A 124 11.11 11.11 -4.52
N ASP A 125 10.55 10.00 -4.04
CA ASP A 125 9.78 9.05 -4.83
C ASP A 125 8.27 9.08 -4.54
N THR A 126 7.83 9.86 -3.55
CA THR A 126 6.44 9.82 -3.08
C THR A 126 5.41 10.13 -4.17
N GLY A 127 5.69 11.11 -5.03
CA GLY A 127 4.86 11.44 -6.19
C GLY A 127 4.82 10.31 -7.21
N SER A 128 5.96 9.70 -7.51
CA SER A 128 6.07 8.55 -8.42
C SER A 128 5.27 7.37 -7.88
N THR A 129 5.40 7.07 -6.59
CA THR A 129 4.68 6.00 -5.89
C THR A 129 3.16 6.20 -5.94
N LEU A 130 2.69 7.44 -5.77
CA LEU A 130 1.27 7.77 -5.89
C LEU A 130 0.76 7.80 -7.33
N ASN A 131 1.62 8.14 -8.30
CA ASN A 131 1.28 7.99 -9.71
C ASN A 131 1.02 6.52 -10.04
N ARG A 132 1.85 5.58 -9.57
CA ARG A 132 1.63 4.13 -9.78
C ARG A 132 0.26 3.69 -9.27
N LEU A 133 -0.12 4.10 -8.05
CA LEU A 133 -1.46 3.88 -7.52
C LEU A 133 -2.54 4.45 -8.45
N ALA A 134 -2.45 5.74 -8.79
CA ALA A 134 -3.45 6.43 -9.58
C ALA A 134 -3.62 5.81 -10.98
N THR A 135 -2.52 5.44 -11.62
CA THR A 135 -2.51 4.78 -12.93
C THR A 135 -3.08 3.37 -12.85
N GLY A 136 -2.74 2.60 -11.79
CA GLY A 136 -3.32 1.28 -11.54
C GLY A 136 -4.83 1.32 -11.33
N ILE A 137 -5.32 2.33 -10.59
CA ILE A 137 -6.76 2.56 -10.40
C ILE A 137 -7.45 2.90 -11.73
N LEU A 138 -6.90 3.86 -12.49
CA LEU A 138 -7.48 4.27 -13.77
C LEU A 138 -7.51 3.12 -14.78
N GLY A 139 -6.48 2.28 -14.81
CA GLY A 139 -6.41 1.10 -15.69
C GLY A 139 -7.41 -0.01 -15.35
N ASN A 140 -7.91 -0.06 -14.11
CA ASN A 140 -8.88 -1.08 -13.66
C ASN A 140 -10.28 -0.52 -13.42
N LEU A 141 -10.52 0.76 -13.71
CA LEU A 141 -11.75 1.46 -13.38
C LEU A 141 -13.01 0.83 -13.99
N ASP A 142 -12.89 0.17 -15.14
CA ASP A 142 -14.02 -0.50 -15.80
C ASP A 142 -14.33 -1.89 -15.25
N LYS A 143 -13.44 -2.46 -14.44
CA LYS A 143 -13.65 -3.75 -13.75
C LYS A 143 -14.32 -3.57 -12.39
N PHE A 144 -14.33 -2.35 -11.85
CA PHE A 144 -14.82 -2.06 -10.50
C PHE A 144 -16.34 -2.21 -10.42
N GLN A 145 -16.80 -2.85 -9.35
CA GLN A 145 -18.22 -2.91 -9.00
C GLN A 145 -18.60 -1.68 -8.17
N PHE A 146 -19.07 -0.62 -8.83
CA PHE A 146 -19.44 0.62 -8.15
C PHE A 146 -20.75 0.53 -7.36
N SER A 147 -21.55 -0.53 -7.54
CA SER A 147 -22.81 -0.75 -6.83
C SER A 147 -22.65 -0.75 -5.31
N HIS A 148 -21.49 -1.18 -4.81
CA HIS A 148 -21.16 -1.22 -3.39
C HIS A 148 -19.86 -0.44 -3.13
N PRO A 149 -19.89 0.67 -2.38
CA PRO A 149 -18.69 1.45 -2.08
C PRO A 149 -17.59 0.63 -1.40
N SER A 150 -17.97 -0.30 -0.52
CA SER A 150 -17.05 -1.25 0.14
C SER A 150 -16.21 -2.03 -0.87
N SER A 151 -16.80 -2.56 -1.94
CA SER A 151 -16.11 -3.30 -3.00
C SER A 151 -15.11 -2.42 -3.73
N VAL A 152 -15.47 -1.16 -4.02
CA VAL A 152 -14.53 -0.19 -4.61
C VAL A 152 -13.32 0.01 -3.70
N PHE A 153 -13.51 0.21 -2.39
CA PHE A 153 -12.39 0.40 -1.47
C PHE A 153 -11.55 -0.87 -1.26
N THR A 154 -12.14 -2.07 -1.39
CA THR A 154 -11.39 -3.33 -1.41
C THR A 154 -10.46 -3.40 -2.63
N GLU A 155 -10.95 -3.04 -3.82
CA GLU A 155 -10.11 -2.96 -5.02
C GLU A 155 -8.98 -1.93 -4.86
N LEU A 156 -9.28 -0.77 -4.27
CA LEU A 156 -8.24 0.23 -3.96
C LEU A 156 -7.16 -0.31 -3.02
N ALA A 157 -7.55 -1.13 -2.04
CA ALA A 157 -6.60 -1.76 -1.12
C ALA A 157 -5.68 -2.74 -1.86
N HIS A 158 -6.23 -3.57 -2.76
CA HIS A 158 -5.46 -4.50 -3.58
C HIS A 158 -4.48 -3.80 -4.52
N ILE A 159 -4.94 -2.78 -5.23
CA ILE A 159 -4.08 -1.99 -6.12
C ILE A 159 -2.97 -1.28 -5.33
N ALA A 160 -3.28 -0.74 -4.14
CA ALA A 160 -2.27 -0.12 -3.29
C ALA A 160 -1.18 -1.10 -2.83
N GLU A 161 -1.56 -2.34 -2.52
CA GLU A 161 -0.61 -3.39 -2.15
C GLU A 161 0.28 -3.81 -3.32
N GLU A 162 -0.30 -3.93 -4.52
CA GLU A 162 0.39 -4.46 -5.71
C GLU A 162 1.23 -3.41 -6.45
N GLU A 163 0.73 -2.19 -6.61
CA GLU A 163 1.33 -1.19 -7.51
C GLU A 163 2.26 -0.19 -6.83
N MET A 164 2.00 0.18 -5.57
CA MET A 164 2.78 1.23 -4.89
C MET A 164 4.13 0.73 -4.43
N GLY A 165 4.18 -0.49 -3.91
CA GLY A 165 5.37 -1.02 -3.24
C GLY A 165 5.74 -0.27 -1.95
N GLY A 166 6.75 -0.79 -1.25
CA GLY A 166 7.30 -0.19 -0.04
C GLY A 166 6.31 -0.08 1.14
N THR A 167 6.70 0.71 2.14
CA THR A 167 5.89 0.94 3.34
C THR A 167 4.61 1.74 3.02
N SER A 168 4.66 2.64 2.04
CA SER A 168 3.52 3.45 1.60
C SER A 168 2.40 2.57 1.05
N GLY A 169 2.68 1.58 0.19
CA GLY A 169 1.68 0.64 -0.30
C GLY A 169 0.96 -0.11 0.81
N ALA A 170 1.71 -0.63 1.79
CA ALA A 170 1.14 -1.30 2.96
C ALA A 170 0.23 -0.37 3.79
N LEU A 171 0.63 0.89 3.97
CA LEU A 171 -0.17 1.88 4.70
C LEU A 171 -1.47 2.24 3.95
N TYR A 172 -1.41 2.47 2.65
CA TYR A 172 -2.60 2.74 1.84
C TYR A 172 -3.54 1.53 1.78
N CYS A 173 -3.00 0.32 1.67
CA CYS A 173 -3.77 -0.92 1.75
C CYS A 173 -4.51 -1.03 3.09
N LEU A 174 -3.83 -0.80 4.22
CA LEU A 174 -4.45 -0.77 5.54
C LEU A 174 -5.53 0.32 5.68
N PHE A 175 -5.26 1.49 5.12
CA PHE A 175 -6.20 2.61 5.12
C PHE A 175 -7.50 2.27 4.39
N PHE A 176 -7.41 1.75 3.16
CA PHE A 176 -8.57 1.38 2.36
C PHE A 176 -9.30 0.17 2.94
N THR A 177 -8.57 -0.83 3.44
CA THR A 177 -9.16 -2.00 4.12
C THR A 177 -10.00 -1.58 5.33
N SER A 178 -9.49 -0.64 6.14
CA SER A 178 -10.21 -0.12 7.30
C SER A 178 -11.47 0.67 6.90
N ILE A 179 -11.44 1.38 5.76
CA ILE A 179 -12.63 2.03 5.20
C ILE A 179 -13.65 0.99 4.77
N THR A 180 -13.24 -0.06 4.05
CA THR A 180 -14.10 -1.19 3.65
C THR A 180 -14.79 -1.81 4.87
N THR A 181 -14.05 -2.12 5.93
CA THR A 181 -14.63 -2.75 7.14
C THR A 181 -15.73 -1.90 7.76
N GLU A 182 -15.54 -0.57 7.84
CA GLU A 182 -16.60 0.31 8.32
C GLU A 182 -17.78 0.39 7.34
N LEU A 183 -17.54 0.50 6.03
CA LEU A 183 -18.60 0.56 5.03
C LEU A 183 -19.50 -0.69 5.04
N VAL A 184 -18.91 -1.87 5.27
CA VAL A 184 -19.66 -3.13 5.44
C VAL A 184 -20.51 -3.12 6.70
N SER A 185 -20.09 -2.41 7.76
CA SER A 185 -20.74 -2.42 9.08
C SER A 185 -21.81 -1.33 9.24
N ILE A 186 -22.04 -0.50 8.21
CA ILE A 186 -22.95 0.66 8.29
C ILE A 186 -24.39 0.25 7.98
N SER A 187 -25.33 0.83 8.72
CA SER A 187 -26.77 0.70 8.47
C SER A 187 -27.28 1.87 7.62
N GLU A 188 -28.31 1.61 6.79
CA GLU A 188 -28.91 2.59 5.86
C GLU A 188 -29.51 3.86 6.49
N LYS A 189 -29.57 3.95 7.83
CA LYS A 189 -30.21 5.05 8.55
C LYS A 189 -29.32 6.30 8.72
N GLU A 190 -28.05 6.22 8.36
CA GLU A 190 -27.09 7.33 8.48
C GLU A 190 -26.99 8.14 7.18
N GLY A 191 -26.80 9.46 7.28
CA GLY A 191 -26.53 10.28 6.11
C GLY A 191 -25.12 10.04 5.56
N TRP A 192 -24.94 10.22 4.24
CA TRP A 192 -23.66 10.00 3.56
C TRP A 192 -22.50 10.78 4.17
N LEU A 193 -22.73 12.01 4.63
CA LEU A 193 -21.70 12.81 5.28
C LEU A 193 -21.17 12.15 6.56
N GLN A 194 -22.06 11.63 7.41
CA GLN A 194 -21.67 10.93 8.65
C GLN A 194 -20.92 9.63 8.33
N ILE A 195 -21.43 8.88 7.35
CA ILE A 195 -20.83 7.63 6.85
C ILE A 195 -19.38 7.89 6.39
N TRP A 196 -19.16 8.87 5.52
CA TRP A 196 -17.82 9.20 5.03
C TRP A 196 -16.92 9.71 6.15
N ALA A 197 -17.40 10.60 7.01
CA ALA A 197 -16.60 11.10 8.12
C ALA A 197 -16.15 9.98 9.07
N ARG A 198 -17.03 9.03 9.36
CA ARG A 198 -16.76 7.87 10.21
C ARG A 198 -15.75 6.93 9.56
N THR A 199 -15.98 6.53 8.33
CA THR A 199 -15.14 5.58 7.59
C THR A 199 -13.71 6.12 7.38
N PHE A 200 -13.58 7.37 6.91
CA PHE A 200 -12.26 8.01 6.77
C PHE A 200 -11.54 8.19 8.10
N ARG A 201 -12.27 8.47 9.19
CA ARG A 201 -11.69 8.53 10.53
C ARG A 201 -11.18 7.16 10.98
N SER A 202 -11.89 6.08 10.67
CA SER A 202 -11.43 4.72 10.95
C SER A 202 -10.13 4.39 10.19
N GLY A 203 -10.09 4.68 8.88
CA GLY A 203 -8.87 4.54 8.09
C GLY A 203 -7.69 5.35 8.65
N LEU A 204 -7.93 6.60 9.06
CA LEU A 204 -6.89 7.44 9.68
C LEU A 204 -6.40 6.87 11.01
N ASN A 205 -7.31 6.35 11.84
CA ASN A 205 -6.96 5.71 13.10
C ASN A 205 -6.14 4.43 12.86
N CYS A 206 -6.45 3.67 11.81
CA CYS A 206 -5.66 2.52 11.38
C CYS A 206 -4.23 2.95 11.03
N LEU A 207 -4.06 4.00 10.23
CA LEU A 207 -2.75 4.55 9.90
C LEU A 207 -1.98 5.01 11.14
N ILE A 208 -2.63 5.67 12.11
CA ILE A 208 -1.99 6.08 13.37
C ILE A 208 -1.53 4.86 14.17
N LYS A 209 -2.37 3.83 14.26
CA LYS A 209 -2.09 2.61 15.01
C LYS A 209 -0.89 1.84 14.43
N TYR A 210 -0.84 1.65 13.11
CA TYR A 210 0.19 0.84 12.46
C TYR A 210 1.41 1.64 12.02
N GLY A 211 1.24 2.90 11.63
CA GLY A 211 2.32 3.81 11.28
C GLY A 211 3.09 4.35 12.48
N LYS A 212 2.61 4.14 13.73
CA LYS A 212 3.17 4.64 15.00
C LYS A 212 3.38 6.16 15.07
N ALA A 213 2.90 6.89 14.07
CA ALA A 213 3.08 8.33 13.95
C ALA A 213 2.04 9.08 14.78
N LYS A 214 2.53 10.04 15.57
CA LYS A 214 1.71 10.94 16.40
C LYS A 214 1.46 12.26 15.67
N PRO A 215 0.39 12.99 16.01
CA PRO A 215 0.23 14.37 15.57
C PRO A 215 1.47 15.20 15.96
N GLY A 216 2.18 15.73 14.98
CA GLY A 216 3.46 16.44 15.18
C GLY A 216 4.68 15.72 14.58
N ASP A 217 4.62 14.40 14.41
CA ASP A 217 5.60 13.67 13.61
C ASP A 217 5.40 14.11 12.15
N ARG A 218 6.47 14.45 11.43
CA ARG A 218 6.46 14.92 10.03
C ARG A 218 6.07 13.80 9.05
N SER A 219 4.94 13.17 9.32
CA SER A 219 4.33 12.08 8.60
C SER A 219 2.95 12.53 8.11
N MET A 220 2.33 11.66 7.31
CA MET A 220 0.99 11.78 6.72
C MET A 220 -0.14 12.20 7.70
N LEU A 221 0.10 12.13 9.02
CA LEU A 221 -0.88 12.27 10.09
C LEU A 221 -0.82 13.60 10.87
N SER A 222 0.11 14.51 10.53
CA SER A 222 0.32 15.74 11.31
C SER A 222 -0.75 16.81 11.05
N ARG A 223 -1.58 17.11 12.06
CA ARG A 223 -2.38 18.35 12.14
C ARG A 223 -1.62 19.40 12.95
N GLY A 224 -0.75 20.17 12.29
CA GLY A 224 -0.09 21.34 12.87
C GLY A 224 -0.41 22.60 12.06
N ARG A 225 -0.96 23.65 12.70
CA ARG A 225 -1.35 24.94 12.07
C ARG A 225 -0.19 25.75 11.46
N ARG A 226 1.01 25.20 11.32
CA ARG A 226 2.17 25.81 10.63
C ARG A 226 3.18 24.75 10.17
N ILE A 227 2.82 23.84 9.27
CA ILE A 227 3.81 23.00 8.56
C ILE A 227 3.42 22.94 7.09
N LYS A 228 4.23 23.56 6.23
CA LYS A 228 4.07 23.66 4.76
C LYS A 228 4.47 22.39 4.00
N TYR A 229 4.74 21.28 4.68
CA TYR A 229 5.33 20.10 4.06
C TYR A 229 4.55 18.83 4.42
N MET A 230 4.10 18.15 3.37
CA MET A 230 3.69 16.74 3.32
C MET A 230 2.33 16.35 3.92
N CYS A 231 1.27 16.91 3.34
CA CYS A 231 -0.10 16.46 3.54
C CYS A 231 -0.66 15.90 2.22
N ILE A 232 -0.09 14.79 1.73
CA ILE A 232 -0.46 14.25 0.41
C ILE A 232 -1.74 13.42 0.49
N LEU A 233 -1.88 12.59 1.53
CA LEU A 233 -3.15 11.92 1.84
C LEU A 233 -4.23 12.93 2.22
N CYS A 234 -3.88 14.00 2.94
CA CYS A 234 -4.81 15.07 3.25
C CYS A 234 -5.14 15.90 2.01
N CYS A 235 -4.29 16.05 0.99
CA CYS A 235 -4.69 16.76 -0.23
C CYS A 235 -5.64 15.91 -1.08
N THR A 236 -5.42 14.58 -1.14
CA THR A 236 -6.30 13.63 -1.85
C THR A 236 -7.62 13.43 -1.10
N ILE A 237 -7.58 13.18 0.22
CA ILE A 237 -8.75 13.08 1.08
C ILE A 237 -9.43 14.43 1.23
N THR A 238 -8.74 15.56 1.34
CA THR A 238 -9.40 16.89 1.37
C THR A 238 -9.97 17.22 0.01
N LYS A 239 -9.39 16.78 -1.12
CA LYS A 239 -10.06 16.92 -2.42
C LYS A 239 -11.26 15.98 -2.55
N LEU A 240 -11.19 14.72 -2.13
CA LEU A 240 -12.35 13.82 -2.10
C LEU A 240 -13.42 14.32 -1.13
N TYR A 241 -13.05 14.71 0.08
CA TYR A 241 -13.90 15.27 1.13
C TYR A 241 -14.46 16.64 0.75
N CYS A 242 -13.67 17.55 0.16
CA CYS A 242 -14.18 18.82 -0.37
C CYS A 242 -15.00 18.62 -1.64
N THR A 243 -14.79 17.58 -2.43
CA THR A 243 -15.66 17.23 -3.57
C THR A 243 -16.98 16.67 -3.06
N VAL A 244 -16.96 15.72 -2.11
CA VAL A 244 -18.14 15.17 -1.41
C VAL A 244 -18.91 16.27 -0.65
N ILE A 245 -18.23 17.24 -0.03
CA ILE A 245 -18.87 18.40 0.62
C ILE A 245 -19.37 19.44 -0.40
N ARG A 246 -18.66 19.67 -1.52
CA ARG A 246 -19.17 20.51 -2.62
C ARG A 246 -20.44 19.93 -3.22
N ILE A 247 -20.51 18.61 -3.34
CA ILE A 247 -21.68 17.87 -3.82
C ILE A 247 -22.86 18.10 -2.86
N TYR A 248 -22.67 17.95 -1.54
CA TYR A 248 -23.72 18.25 -0.55
C TYR A 248 -24.25 19.70 -0.64
N ARG A 249 -23.41 20.65 -1.06
CA ARG A 249 -23.80 22.06 -1.24
C ARG A 249 -24.52 22.33 -2.56
N TYR A 250 -24.31 21.52 -3.60
CA TYR A 250 -24.97 21.68 -4.90
C TYR A 250 -26.35 21.00 -4.94
N THR A 251 -26.57 19.93 -4.19
CA THR A 251 -27.88 19.25 -4.14
C THR A 251 -28.94 20.00 -3.30
N PHE A 252 -28.54 20.96 -2.48
CA PHE A 252 -29.44 21.73 -1.59
C PHE A 252 -29.70 23.20 -2.01
N TYR A 253 -29.21 23.63 -3.17
CA TYR A 253 -29.47 24.98 -3.71
C TYR A 253 -30.24 24.99 -5.05
N THR A 254 -30.80 23.85 -5.45
CA THR A 254 -31.76 23.73 -6.56
C THR A 254 -33.08 23.12 -6.11
N PHE A 255 -33.53 23.49 -4.91
CA PHE A 255 -34.94 23.56 -4.48
C PHE A 255 -35.09 24.68 -3.47
#